data_AF-A0A7S2VC38-F1
#
_entry.id   AF-A0A7S2VC38-F1
#
_cell.length_a   1.000
_cell.length_b   1.000
_cell.length_c   1.000
_cell.angle_alpha   90.00
_cell.angle_beta   90.00
_cell.angle_gamma   90.00
#
_symmetry.space_group_name_H-M   'P 1'
#
loop_
_entity.id
_entity.type
_entity.pdbx_description
1 polymer ?
#
loop_
_entity_poly.entity_id
_entity_poly.type
_entity_poly.pdbx_seq_one_letter_code
_entity_poly.pdbx_strand_id
1 'polypeptide(L)'
;KGRGSVLLTGLRLNMLEHIGFDWDPNDTAWNRRYDELVKYEQEHGDCLVPQKNSQYHALGNWVKKQRQQFKLSQEGKKSSINQNRIDKLNQLGFAWNAAESLSNKQ
;
A
#
# COMPACT_ATOMS: atom_id res chain seq x y z
N LYS A 1 9.77 -15.21 49.11
CA LYS A 1 8.51 -14.82 48.44
C LYS A 1 8.89 -13.97 47.23
N GLY A 2 8.53 -14.42 46.03
CA GLY A 2 9.33 -14.31 44.81
C GLY A 2 9.47 -12.92 44.19
N ARG A 3 10.70 -12.59 43.80
CA ARG A 3 11.03 -11.62 42.75
C ARG A 3 10.95 -12.35 41.40
N GLY A 4 9.92 -12.08 40.63
CA GLY A 4 9.73 -12.58 39.27
C GLY A 4 10.17 -11.56 38.23
N SER A 5 11.47 -11.25 38.20
CA SER A 5 12.12 -10.63 37.04
C SER A 5 12.50 -11.75 36.09
N VAL A 6 11.61 -12.14 35.18
CA VAL A 6 11.86 -13.23 34.22
C VAL A 6 11.30 -12.83 32.85
N LEU A 7 12.24 -12.48 31.95
CA LEU A 7 12.23 -12.84 30.54
C LEU A 7 11.00 -12.42 29.71
N LEU A 8 10.85 -11.11 29.49
CA LEU A 8 10.26 -10.61 28.24
C LEU A 8 11.36 -10.24 27.23
N THR A 9 12.53 -10.87 27.38
CA THR A 9 13.68 -10.75 26.50
C THR A 9 13.41 -11.53 25.21
N GLY A 10 13.34 -10.81 24.09
CA GLY A 10 13.59 -11.35 22.74
C GLY A 10 12.40 -11.84 21.95
N LEU A 11 11.38 -12.46 22.56
CA LEU A 11 10.32 -13.14 21.78
C LEU A 11 9.03 -12.35 21.55
N ARG A 12 8.83 -11.21 22.24
CA ARG A 12 7.64 -10.36 21.98
C ARG A 12 7.80 -9.34 20.86
N LEU A 13 9.03 -9.01 20.45
CA LEU A 13 9.20 -8.09 19.31
C LEU A 13 8.99 -8.78 17.96
N ASN A 14 9.28 -10.07 17.84
CA ASN A 14 9.30 -10.73 16.52
C ASN A 14 7.91 -11.12 15.95
N MET A 15 6.84 -11.06 16.76
CA MET A 15 5.48 -11.32 16.26
C MET A 15 4.73 -10.06 15.82
N LEU A 16 5.26 -8.87 16.12
CA LEU A 16 4.61 -7.60 15.78
C LEU A 16 5.21 -6.95 14.54
N GLU A 17 6.38 -7.38 14.05
CA GLU A 17 6.95 -6.89 12.78
C GLU A 17 6.29 -7.53 11.54
N HIS A 18 5.51 -8.60 11.71
CA HIS A 18 4.76 -9.24 10.61
C HIS A 18 3.29 -8.80 10.53
N ILE A 19 2.81 -8.10 11.56
CA ILE A 19 1.51 -7.43 11.52
C ILE A 19 1.89 -6.01 11.12
N GLY A 20 1.64 -5.61 9.87
CA GLY A 20 1.96 -4.28 9.34
C GLY A 20 1.24 -3.15 10.08
N PHE A 21 1.53 -2.99 11.36
CA PHE A 21 0.94 -2.04 12.28
C PHE A 21 1.71 -0.74 12.09
N ASP A 22 1.33 -0.05 11.03
CA ASP A 22 1.89 1.23 10.69
C ASP A 22 1.40 2.27 11.70
N TRP A 23 2.30 2.71 12.58
CA TRP A 23 2.03 3.65 13.67
C TRP A 23 1.79 5.09 13.19
N ASP A 24 1.86 5.35 11.89
CA ASP A 24 1.55 6.66 11.31
C ASP A 24 0.04 6.79 11.03
N PRO A 25 -0.69 7.73 11.65
CA PRO A 25 -2.12 7.95 11.39
C PRO A 25 -2.40 8.31 9.92
N ASN A 26 -1.41 8.90 9.24
CA ASN A 26 -1.47 9.21 7.81
C ASN A 26 -1.23 7.96 6.92
N ASP A 27 -0.56 6.94 7.47
CA ASP A 27 -0.44 5.64 6.85
C ASP A 27 -1.68 4.78 7.08
N THR A 28 -2.42 4.95 8.18
CA THR A 28 -3.66 4.20 8.42
C THR A 28 -4.70 4.44 7.32
N ALA A 29 -4.86 5.70 6.87
CA ALA A 29 -5.76 6.03 5.77
C ALA A 29 -5.25 5.49 4.42
N TRP A 30 -3.94 5.51 4.18
CA TRP A 30 -3.34 4.97 2.97
C TRP A 30 -3.43 3.44 2.94
N ASN A 31 -3.07 2.77 4.04
CA ASN A 31 -3.14 1.32 4.22
C ASN A 31 -4.58 0.81 4.09
N ARG A 32 -5.58 1.55 4.59
CA ARG A 32 -6.98 1.17 4.38
C ARG A 32 -7.36 1.15 2.90
N ARG A 33 -6.94 2.16 2.12
CA ARG A 33 -7.19 2.20 0.67
C ARG A 33 -6.38 1.15 -0.08
N TYR A 34 -5.17 0.88 0.39
CA TYR A 34 -4.34 -0.20 -0.13
C TYR A 34 -5.02 -1.56 0.09
N ASP A 35 -5.55 -1.85 1.28
CA ASP A 35 -6.30 -3.08 1.56
C ASP A 35 -7.55 -3.22 0.67
N GLU A 36 -8.27 -2.13 0.42
CA GLU A 36 -9.37 -2.10 -0.56
C GLU A 36 -8.90 -2.42 -1.98
N LEU A 37 -7.71 -1.94 -2.37
CA LEU A 37 -7.12 -2.26 -3.67
C LEU A 37 -6.71 -3.74 -3.76
N VAL A 38 -6.12 -4.30 -2.70
CA VAL A 38 -5.77 -5.73 -2.64
C VAL A 38 -7.00 -6.60 -2.83
N LYS A 39 -8.09 -6.28 -2.12
CA LYS A 39 -9.36 -7.01 -2.28
C LYS A 39 -9.91 -6.87 -3.70
N TYR A 40 -9.85 -5.67 -4.27
CA TYR A 40 -10.28 -5.43 -5.64
C TYR A 40 -9.46 -6.25 -6.65
N GLU A 41 -8.14 -6.29 -6.49
CA GLU A 41 -7.24 -7.09 -7.33
C GLU A 41 -7.53 -8.60 -7.18
N GLN A 42 -7.79 -9.09 -5.97
CA GLN A 42 -8.20 -10.48 -5.76
C GLN A 42 -9.56 -10.82 -6.40
N GLU A 43 -10.51 -9.89 -6.39
CA GLU A 43 -11.85 -10.10 -6.96
C GLU A 43 -11.88 -9.97 -8.49
N HIS A 44 -11.11 -9.05 -9.06
CA HIS A 44 -11.15 -8.71 -10.48
C HIS A 44 -9.93 -9.20 -11.28
N GLY A 45 -8.83 -9.53 -10.63
CA GLY A 45 -7.54 -9.87 -11.25
C GLY A 45 -6.78 -8.67 -11.82
N ASP A 46 -7.27 -7.46 -11.58
CA ASP A 46 -6.70 -6.22 -12.15
C ASP A 46 -6.78 -5.08 -11.14
N CYS A 47 -5.78 -4.18 -11.18
CA CYS A 47 -5.76 -2.94 -10.41
C CYS A 47 -6.47 -1.76 -11.15
N LEU A 48 -7.23 -2.04 -12.20
CA LEU A 48 -7.91 -1.04 -13.02
C LEU A 48 -9.29 -0.69 -12.46
N VAL A 49 -9.29 0.01 -11.33
CA VAL A 49 -10.52 0.39 -10.63
C VAL A 49 -11.38 1.33 -11.49
N PRO A 50 -12.63 0.94 -11.86
CA PRO A 50 -13.48 1.75 -12.72
C PRO A 50 -13.95 3.00 -12.00
N GLN A 51 -13.61 4.16 -12.56
CA GLN A 51 -13.92 5.46 -11.97
C GLN A 51 -15.43 5.79 -11.97
N LYS A 52 -16.22 5.16 -12.85
CA LYS A 52 -17.67 5.38 -12.98
C LYS A 52 -18.51 4.59 -12.00
N ASN A 53 -17.93 3.62 -11.30
CA ASN A 53 -18.69 2.77 -10.40
C ASN A 53 -18.78 3.45 -9.03
N SER A 54 -19.98 3.87 -8.60
CA SER A 54 -20.16 4.61 -7.34
C SER A 54 -19.57 3.89 -6.13
N GLN A 55 -19.58 2.56 -6.14
CA GLN A 55 -19.01 1.72 -5.08
C GLN A 55 -17.48 1.87 -4.96
N TYR A 56 -16.78 2.04 -6.08
CA TYR A 56 -15.31 2.12 -6.12
C TYR A 56 -14.78 3.51 -6.47
N HIS A 57 -15.65 4.53 -6.57
CA HIS A 57 -15.27 5.89 -6.94
C HIS A 57 -14.20 6.49 -6.02
N ALA A 58 -14.27 6.21 -4.71
CA ALA A 58 -13.25 6.65 -3.75
C ALA A 58 -11.89 5.99 -4.00
N LEU A 59 -11.88 4.68 -4.27
CA LEU A 59 -10.69 3.91 -4.59
C LEU A 59 -10.10 4.33 -5.93
N GLY A 60 -10.92 4.51 -6.96
CA GLY A 60 -10.47 5.00 -8.28
C GLY A 60 -9.84 6.39 -8.21
N ASN A 61 -10.41 7.30 -7.42
CA ASN A 61 -9.79 8.61 -7.17
C ASN A 61 -8.47 8.50 -6.39
N TRP A 62 -8.37 7.56 -5.43
CA TRP A 62 -7.14 7.30 -4.71
C TRP A 62 -6.05 6.74 -5.63
N VAL A 63 -6.38 5.76 -6.48
CA VAL A 63 -5.50 5.20 -7.53
C VAL A 63 -4.98 6.32 -8.45
N LYS A 64 -5.87 7.20 -8.91
CA LYS A 64 -5.48 8.36 -9.74
C LYS A 64 -4.52 9.29 -8.99
N LYS A 65 -4.78 9.57 -7.71
CA LYS A 65 -3.88 10.37 -6.87
C LYS A 65 -2.51 9.71 -6.73
N GLN A 66 -2.44 8.39 -6.49
CA GLN A 66 -1.15 7.70 -6.40
C GLN A 66 -0.35 7.88 -7.69
N ARG A 67 -0.96 7.63 -8.86
CA ARG A 67 -0.29 7.81 -10.16
C ARG A 67 0.23 9.23 -10.38
N GLN A 68 -0.56 10.24 -9.99
CA GLN A 68 -0.13 11.63 -10.05
C GLN A 68 1.06 11.90 -9.13
N GLN A 69 1.02 11.41 -7.88
CA GLN A 69 2.11 11.60 -6.92
C GLN A 69 3.39 10.89 -7.38
N PHE A 70 3.28 9.68 -7.92
CA PHE A 70 4.41 8.96 -8.50
C PHE A 70 5.03 9.73 -9.67
N LYS A 71 4.20 10.24 -10.58
CA LYS A 71 4.69 11.08 -11.69
C LYS A 71 5.42 12.34 -11.18
N LEU A 72 4.86 13.03 -10.18
CA LEU A 72 5.52 14.17 -9.55
C LEU A 72 6.87 13.79 -8.92
N SER A 73 6.94 12.65 -8.25
CA SER A 73 8.19 12.11 -7.69
C SER A 73 9.23 11.86 -8.78
N GLN A 74 8.84 11.25 -9.90
CA GLN A 74 9.71 11.02 -11.06
C GLN A 74 10.20 12.32 -11.71
N GLU A 75 9.37 13.36 -11.71
CA GLU A 75 9.72 14.70 -12.19
C GLU A 75 10.58 15.51 -11.19
N GLY A 76 10.96 14.94 -10.04
CA GLY A 76 11.71 15.65 -8.99
C GLY A 76 10.91 16.72 -8.27
N LYS A 77 9.58 16.69 -8.39
CA LYS A 77 8.65 17.63 -7.74
C LYS A 77 8.26 17.13 -6.35
N LYS A 78 7.77 18.06 -5.52
CA LYS A 78 7.23 17.74 -4.20
C LYS A 78 6.05 16.77 -4.35
N SER A 79 6.22 15.57 -3.80
CA SER A 79 5.18 14.54 -3.77
C SER A 79 4.99 14.02 -2.35
N SER A 80 3.82 13.44 -2.08
CA SER A 80 3.48 12.80 -0.79
C SER A 80 3.61 11.28 -0.85
N ILE A 81 4.10 10.74 -1.97
CA ILE A 81 4.34 9.31 -2.12
C ILE A 81 5.78 9.00 -1.71
N ASN A 82 5.93 8.04 -0.80
CA ASN A 82 7.23 7.58 -0.31
C ASN A 82 7.62 6.29 -1.04
N GLN A 83 8.91 5.98 -1.04
CA GLN A 83 9.43 4.76 -1.68
C GLN A 83 8.74 3.48 -1.16
N ASN A 84 8.45 3.40 0.14
CA ASN A 84 7.73 2.27 0.73
C ASN A 84 6.33 2.05 0.12
N ARG A 85 5.62 3.14 -0.20
CA ARG A 85 4.28 3.07 -0.80
C ARG A 85 4.35 2.64 -2.25
N ILE A 86 5.41 3.05 -2.96
CA ILE A 86 5.68 2.62 -4.33
C ILE A 86 5.97 1.13 -4.35
N ASP A 87 6.84 0.66 -3.45
CA ASP A 87 7.23 -0.74 -3.35
C ASP A 87 6.03 -1.65 -3.04
N LYS A 88 5.21 -1.30 -2.04
CA LYS A 88 3.96 -2.01 -1.73
C LYS A 88 3.04 -2.14 -2.96
N LEU A 89 2.85 -1.05 -3.71
CA LEU A 89 1.99 -1.08 -4.91
C LEU A 89 2.63 -1.88 -6.05
N ASN A 90 3.95 -1.83 -6.22
CA ASN A 90 4.66 -2.65 -7.19
C ASN A 90 4.53 -4.14 -6.88
N GLN A 91 4.60 -4.54 -5.61
CA GLN A 91 4.39 -5.92 -5.18
C GLN A 91 2.97 -6.44 -5.50
N LEU A 92 1.97 -5.55 -5.55
CA LEU A 92 0.62 -5.89 -6.01
C LEU A 92 0.49 -5.97 -7.54
N GLY A 93 1.56 -5.74 -8.30
CA GLY A 93 1.48 -5.65 -9.75
C GLY A 93 0.74 -4.40 -10.23
N PHE A 94 0.66 -3.35 -9.40
CA PHE A 94 -0.03 -2.12 -9.76
C PHE A 94 0.64 -1.42 -10.95
N ALA A 95 -0.05 -1.35 -12.08
CA ALA A 95 0.43 -0.62 -13.25
C ALA A 95 0.31 0.89 -13.04
N TRP A 96 1.43 1.57 -12.82
CA TRP A 96 1.47 3.04 -12.73
C TRP A 96 1.11 3.70 -14.07
N ASN A 97 1.66 3.13 -15.15
CA ASN A 97 1.56 3.64 -16.51
C ASN A 97 1.22 2.50 -17.49
N ALA A 98 0.67 2.83 -18.66
CA ALA A 98 0.41 1.85 -19.72
C ALA A 98 1.68 1.09 -20.16
N ALA A 99 2.86 1.70 -20.02
CA ALA A 99 4.14 1.07 -20.35
C ALA A 99 4.52 -0.08 -19.40
N GLU A 100 4.19 0.00 -18.11
CA GLU A 100 4.54 -1.05 -17.14
C GLU A 100 3.60 -2.25 -17.16
N SER A 101 2.38 -2.08 -17.69
CA SER A 101 1.45 -3.20 -17.95
C SER A 101 2.05 -4.29 -18.84
N LEU A 102 3.10 -3.98 -19.62
CA LEU A 102 3.78 -4.93 -20.51
C LEU A 102 4.96 -5.64 -19.84
N SER A 103 5.50 -5.11 -18.74
CA SER A 103 6.70 -5.66 -18.08
C SER A 103 6.39 -6.69 -17.00
N ASN A 104 5.18 -6.68 -16.42
CA ASN A 104 4.78 -7.63 -15.37
C ASN A 104 4.23 -8.97 -15.90
N LYS A 105 4.38 -9.23 -17.21
CA LYS A 105 4.02 -10.49 -17.89
C LYS A 105 5.27 -11.26 -18.33
N GLN A 106 6.25 -11.44 -17.45
CA GLN A 106 7.42 -12.26 -17.73
C GLN A 106 7.65 -13.32 -16.67
#